data_AF-X1D1E2-F1
#
_entry.id   AF-X1D1E2-F1
#
_cell.length_a   1.000
_cell.length_b   1.000
_cell.length_c   1.000
_cell.angle_alpha   90.00
_cell.angle_beta   90.00
_cell.angle_gamma   90.00
#
_symmetry.space_group_name_H-M   'P 1'
#
loop_
_entity.id
_entity.type
_entity.pdbx_description
1 polymer ?
#
loop_
_entity_poly.entity_id
_entity_poly.type
_entity_poly.pdbx_seq_one_letter_code
_entity_poly.pdbx_strand_id
1 'polypeptide(L)'
;MSGAAHLPYLVCSLKTLREHYDGEVIVHAWEESFPIVQEIAKDSRLQIEARLREPAHRLKNAQFMDKIQLAMDQQGEADCLLYLDADTTIHGSLQPLFDAGCNLWICRHSILINGLVHTES
;
A
#
# COMPACT_ATOMS: atom_id res chain seq x y z
N MET A 1 -14.47 9.55 0.23
CA MET A 1 -15.07 8.95 -0.97
C MET A 1 -13.99 8.16 -1.68
N SER A 2 -14.02 6.83 -1.61
CA SER A 2 -13.17 5.97 -2.45
C SER A 2 -14.04 5.45 -3.60
N GLY A 3 -14.20 6.27 -4.65
CA GLY A 3 -15.02 5.92 -5.81
C GLY A 3 -14.31 5.03 -6.82
N ALA A 4 -15.01 4.66 -7.91
CA ALA A 4 -14.50 3.80 -9.00
C ALA A 4 -13.16 4.26 -9.63
N ALA A 5 -12.78 5.54 -9.45
CA ALA A 5 -11.51 6.09 -9.93
C ALA A 5 -10.27 5.60 -9.16
N HIS A 6 -10.43 4.99 -7.98
CA HIS A 6 -9.31 4.64 -7.11
C HIS A 6 -8.43 3.50 -7.68
N LEU A 7 -9.01 2.58 -8.46
CA LEU A 7 -8.31 1.45 -9.05
C LEU A 7 -7.33 1.87 -10.16
N PRO A 8 -7.72 2.72 -11.14
CA PRO A 8 -6.76 3.32 -12.07
C PRO A 8 -5.61 4.05 -11.37
N TYR A 9 -5.89 4.74 -10.26
CA TYR A 9 -4.86 5.41 -9.49
C TYR A 9 -3.89 4.43 -8.85
N LEU A 10 -4.39 3.33 -8.27
CA LEU A 10 -3.54 2.27 -7.72
C LEU A 10 -2.58 1.71 -8.78
N VAL A 11 -3.08 1.42 -9.98
CA VAL A 11 -2.24 0.90 -11.08
C VAL A 11 -1.18 1.93 -11.49
N CYS A 12 -1.54 3.21 -11.57
CA CYS A 12 -0.60 4.28 -11.88
C CYS A 12 0.47 4.44 -10.78
N SER A 13 0.05 4.47 -9.52
CA SER A 13 0.90 4.50 -8.33
C SER A 13 1.90 3.35 -8.37
N LEU A 14 1.44 2.12 -8.53
CA LEU A 14 2.29 0.92 -8.59
C LEU A 14 3.27 0.95 -9.75
N LYS A 15 2.84 1.42 -10.92
CA LYS A 15 3.73 1.56 -12.08
C LYS A 15 4.86 2.55 -11.78
N THR A 16 4.52 3.75 -11.32
CA THR A 16 5.53 4.78 -11.00
C THR A 16 6.44 4.34 -9.84
N LEU A 17 5.90 3.60 -8.86
CA LEU A 17 6.68 3.02 -7.79
C LEU A 17 7.74 2.05 -8.32
N ARG A 18 7.36 1.16 -9.25
CA ARG A 18 8.28 0.17 -9.83
C ARG A 18 9.35 0.76 -10.74
N GLU A 19 9.23 2.01 -11.15
CA GLU A 19 10.32 2.72 -11.83
C GLU A 19 11.44 3.17 -10.86
N HIS A 20 11.17 3.14 -9.55
CA HIS A 20 12.06 3.70 -8.53
C HIS A 20 12.32 2.76 -7.34
N TYR A 21 11.69 1.59 -7.30
CA TYR A 21 11.77 0.66 -6.18
C TYR A 21 11.51 -0.80 -6.58
N ASP A 22 12.52 -1.64 -6.39
CA ASP A 22 12.50 -3.08 -6.71
C ASP A 22 12.23 -3.98 -5.49
N GLY A 23 12.01 -3.40 -4.32
CA GLY A 23 11.79 -4.17 -3.09
C GLY A 23 10.37 -4.71 -2.94
N GLU A 24 10.06 -5.19 -1.74
CA GLU A 24 8.76 -5.80 -1.44
C GLU A 24 7.64 -4.75 -1.42
N VAL A 25 6.54 -5.05 -2.10
CA VAL A 25 5.35 -4.18 -2.13
C VAL A 25 4.13 -5.03 -1.79
N ILE A 26 3.44 -4.65 -0.72
CA ILE A 26 2.27 -5.33 -0.21
C ILE A 26 1.08 -4.37 -0.33
N VAL A 27 0.07 -4.77 -1.10
CA VAL A 27 -1.17 -4.02 -1.24
C VAL A 27 -2.23 -4.65 -0.34
N HIS A 28 -2.64 -3.90 0.69
CA HIS A 28 -3.74 -4.28 1.55
C HIS A 28 -5.05 -3.78 0.97
N ALA A 29 -6.00 -4.68 0.79
CA ALA A 29 -7.31 -4.36 0.24
C ALA A 29 -8.42 -5.00 1.08
N TRP A 30 -9.56 -4.32 1.15
CA TRP A 30 -10.77 -4.84 1.79
C TRP A 30 -11.48 -5.81 0.86
N GLU A 31 -12.39 -6.60 1.43
CA GLU A 31 -13.13 -7.67 0.73
C GLU A 31 -13.70 -7.23 -0.63
N GLU A 32 -14.24 -6.01 -0.72
CA GLU A 32 -14.88 -5.49 -1.93
C GLU A 32 -13.88 -5.23 -3.08
N SER A 33 -12.67 -4.83 -2.72
CA SER A 33 -11.59 -4.44 -3.66
C SER A 33 -10.57 -5.57 -3.89
N PHE A 34 -10.52 -6.54 -2.98
CA PHE A 34 -9.49 -7.58 -2.96
C PHE A 34 -9.45 -8.44 -4.23
N PRO A 35 -10.57 -8.90 -4.83
CA PRO A 35 -10.53 -9.65 -6.07
C PRO A 35 -9.83 -8.90 -7.21
N ILE A 36 -10.04 -7.59 -7.30
CA ILE A 36 -9.43 -6.77 -8.35
C ILE A 36 -7.93 -6.59 -8.07
N VAL A 37 -7.54 -6.38 -6.82
CA VAL A 37 -6.13 -6.31 -6.44
C VAL A 37 -5.41 -7.64 -6.71
N GLN A 38 -6.08 -8.78 -6.52
CA GLN A 38 -5.53 -10.08 -6.91
C GLN A 38 -5.31 -10.20 -8.42
N GLU A 39 -6.22 -9.66 -9.25
CA GLU A 39 -6.00 -9.60 -10.70
C GLU A 39 -4.81 -8.69 -11.07
N ILE A 40 -4.66 -7.54 -10.40
CA ILE A 40 -3.51 -6.64 -10.60
C ILE A 40 -2.21 -7.36 -10.21
N ALA A 41 -2.21 -8.13 -9.12
CA ALA A 41 -1.04 -8.87 -8.63
C ALA A 41 -0.55 -9.96 -9.61
N LYS A 42 -1.38 -10.40 -10.56
CA LYS A 42 -0.95 -11.31 -11.64
C LYS A 42 -0.03 -10.63 -12.66
N ASP A 43 0.01 -9.30 -12.71
CA ASP A 43 0.96 -8.59 -13.56
C ASP A 43 2.37 -8.69 -12.96
N SER A 44 3.18 -9.58 -13.53
CA SER A 44 4.55 -9.84 -13.07
C SER A 44 5.48 -8.63 -13.19
N ARG A 45 5.10 -7.59 -13.92
CA ARG A 45 5.84 -6.31 -13.97
C ARG A 45 5.67 -5.50 -12.69
N LEU A 46 4.56 -5.71 -11.98
CA LEU A 46 4.26 -4.99 -10.74
C LEU A 46 4.79 -5.72 -9.51
N GLN A 47 5.03 -7.03 -9.57
CA GLN A 47 5.65 -7.81 -8.49
C GLN A 47 5.08 -7.51 -7.09
N ILE A 48 3.75 -7.41 -6.96
CA ILE A 48 3.11 -7.07 -5.68
C ILE A 48 2.56 -8.33 -4.98
N GLU A 49 2.49 -8.28 -3.66
CA GLU A 49 1.68 -9.18 -2.85
C GLU A 49 0.34 -8.52 -2.54
N ALA A 50 -0.78 -9.23 -2.76
CA ALA A 50 -2.10 -8.78 -2.35
C ALA A 50 -2.48 -9.42 -1.01
N ARG A 51 -2.77 -8.61 0.01
CA ARG A 51 -3.25 -9.08 1.32
C ARG A 51 -4.66 -8.59 1.61
N LEU A 52 -5.55 -9.52 1.96
CA LEU A 52 -6.88 -9.18 2.44
C LEU A 52 -6.77 -8.55 3.83
N ARG A 53 -7.49 -7.45 4.06
CA ARG A 53 -7.55 -6.78 5.36
C ARG A 53 -9.00 -6.44 5.69
N GLU A 54 -9.41 -6.82 6.89
CA GLU A 54 -10.69 -6.39 7.44
C GLU A 54 -10.56 -5.00 8.08
N PRO A 55 -11.51 -4.08 7.86
CA PRO A 55 -11.49 -2.78 8.50
C PRO A 55 -11.61 -2.92 10.02
N ALA A 56 -10.59 -2.44 10.76
CA ALA A 56 -10.63 -2.39 12.22
C ALA A 56 -11.74 -1.45 12.75
N HIS A 57 -12.12 -0.45 11.94
CA HIS A 57 -13.09 0.57 12.31
C HIS A 57 -14.05 0.87 11.14
N ARG A 58 -15.34 1.06 11.42
CA ARG A 58 -16.37 1.41 10.43
C ARG A 58 -17.06 2.77 10.70
N LEU A 59 -16.44 3.62 11.52
CA LEU A 59 -16.99 4.92 11.98
C LEU A 59 -16.36 6.12 11.24
N LYS A 60 -16.81 7.35 11.52
CA LYS A 60 -16.11 8.57 11.07
C LYS A 60 -14.62 8.49 11.44
N ASN A 61 -13.73 8.82 10.50
CA ASN A 61 -12.27 8.69 10.58
C ASN A 61 -11.71 7.25 10.56
N ALA A 62 -12.53 6.25 10.24
CA ALA A 62 -12.10 4.86 10.10
C ALA A 62 -10.85 4.70 9.21
N GLN A 63 -10.80 5.43 8.09
CA GLN A 63 -9.67 5.35 7.15
C GLN A 63 -8.35 5.79 7.78
N PHE A 64 -8.35 6.89 8.56
CA PHE A 64 -7.13 7.36 9.21
C PHE A 64 -6.66 6.40 10.30
N MET A 65 -7.60 5.89 11.11
CA MET A 65 -7.28 4.93 12.16
C MET A 65 -6.81 3.59 11.59
N ASP A 66 -7.37 3.14 10.47
CA ASP A 66 -6.96 1.91 9.80
C ASP A 66 -5.53 2.02 9.25
N LYS A 67 -5.10 3.19 8.76
CA LYS A 67 -3.70 3.42 8.35
C LYS A 67 -2.73 3.28 9.51
N ILE A 68 -3.06 3.88 10.65
CA ILE A 68 -2.24 3.77 11.87
C ILE A 68 -2.19 2.31 12.34
N GLN A 69 -3.34 1.66 12.42
CA GLN A 69 -3.43 0.27 12.85
C GLN A 69 -2.64 -0.65 11.90
N LEU A 70 -2.72 -0.41 10.59
CA LEU A 70 -1.97 -1.18 9.59
C LEU A 70 -0.46 -1.03 9.78
N ALA A 71 0.04 0.19 10.02
CA ALA A 71 1.45 0.39 10.34
C ALA A 71 1.85 -0.29 11.66
N MET A 72 0.96 -0.33 12.66
CA MET A 72 1.18 -1.02 13.92
C MET A 72 1.20 -2.54 13.78
N ASP A 73 0.28 -3.11 12.99
CA ASP A 73 0.16 -4.56 12.76
C ASP A 73 1.40 -5.14 12.06
N GLN A 74 2.11 -4.30 11.32
CA GLN A 74 3.32 -4.66 10.57
C GLN A 74 4.61 -4.39 11.37
N GLN A 75 4.51 -3.92 12.63
CA GLN A 75 5.68 -3.78 13.49
C GLN A 75 6.36 -5.13 13.69
N GLY A 76 7.61 -5.23 13.25
CA GLY A 76 8.43 -6.44 13.34
C GLY A 76 8.43 -7.33 12.09
N GLU A 77 7.64 -7.03 11.07
CA GLU A 77 7.73 -7.72 9.75
C GLU A 77 8.86 -7.16 8.88
N ALA A 78 9.18 -5.87 9.07
CA ALA A 78 10.19 -5.13 8.33
C ALA A 78 10.95 -4.17 9.26
N ASP A 79 12.19 -3.83 8.90
CA ASP A 79 13.00 -2.86 9.63
C ASP A 79 12.55 -1.42 9.37
N CYS A 80 12.08 -1.16 8.13
CA CYS A 80 11.45 0.08 7.70
C CYS A 80 10.17 -0.20 6.95
N LEU A 81 9.14 0.56 7.26
CA LEU A 81 7.88 0.52 6.54
C LEU A 81 7.51 1.91 6.05
N LEU A 82 7.20 2.01 4.75
CA LEU A 82 6.59 3.20 4.17
C LEU A 82 5.14 2.91 3.83
N TYR A 83 4.26 3.76 4.30
CA TYR A 83 2.86 3.75 3.89
C TYR A 83 2.68 4.72 2.71
N LEU A 84 2.06 4.25 1.63
CA LEU A 84 1.69 5.06 0.48
C LEU A 84 0.18 4.97 0.23
N ASP A 85 -0.45 6.11 -0.05
CA ASP A 85 -1.82 6.11 -0.53
C ASP A 85 -1.87 5.63 -1.99
N ALA A 86 -2.97 4.96 -2.38
CA ALA A 86 -3.11 4.37 -3.71
C ALA A 86 -3.19 5.41 -4.85
N ASP A 87 -3.30 6.70 -4.55
CA ASP A 87 -3.24 7.82 -5.50
C ASP A 87 -1.91 8.58 -5.49
N THR A 88 -0.89 8.06 -4.81
CA THR A 88 0.45 8.66 -4.77
C THR A 88 1.25 8.26 -6.01
N THR A 89 1.91 9.23 -6.67
CA THR A 89 2.85 8.94 -7.76
C THR A 89 4.28 9.21 -7.31
N ILE A 90 5.20 8.34 -7.70
CA ILE A 90 6.60 8.38 -7.30
C ILE A 90 7.43 8.85 -8.50
N HIS A 91 8.26 9.87 -8.30
CA HIS A 91 9.07 10.49 -9.39
C HIS A 91 10.57 10.46 -9.08
N GLY A 92 10.99 9.67 -8.09
CA GLY A 92 12.38 9.58 -7.67
C GLY A 92 12.61 8.48 -6.63
N SER A 93 13.87 8.32 -6.24
CA SER A 93 14.27 7.30 -5.26
C SER A 93 13.57 7.51 -3.91
N LEU A 94 13.05 6.42 -3.34
CA LEU A 94 12.50 6.38 -1.98
C LEU A 94 13.57 6.15 -0.90
N GLN A 95 14.83 5.89 -1.29
CA GLN A 95 15.92 5.60 -0.35
C GLN A 95 16.07 6.69 0.73
N PRO A 96 15.98 8.00 0.44
CA PRO A 96 16.10 9.02 1.47
C PRO A 96 15.00 8.94 2.54
N LEU A 97 13.81 8.42 2.20
CA LEU A 97 12.72 8.22 3.15
C LEU A 97 13.01 7.02 4.05
N PHE A 98 13.58 5.96 3.48
CA PHE A 98 14.03 4.81 4.25
C PHE A 98 15.20 5.18 5.18
N ASP A 99 16.20 5.91 4.67
CA ASP A 99 17.35 6.36 5.46
C ASP A 99 16.94 7.27 6.64
N ALA A 100 15.91 8.11 6.44
CA ALA A 100 15.37 8.94 7.50
C ALA A 100 14.53 8.15 8.53
N GLY A 101 13.88 7.08 8.09
CA GLY A 101 13.04 6.21 8.93
C GLY A 101 13.81 5.12 9.67
N CYS A 102 14.99 4.73 9.17
CA CYS A 102 15.75 3.59 9.66
C CYS A 102 17.11 3.97 10.27
N ASN A 103 17.37 3.47 11.47
CA ASN A 103 18.64 3.65 12.19
C ASN A 103 19.68 2.53 11.89
N LEU A 104 19.44 1.62 10.94
CA LEU A 104 20.26 0.41 10.75
C LEU A 104 20.51 0.07 9.26
N TRP A 105 21.64 -0.59 8.99
CA TRP A 105 22.28 -0.72 7.67
C TRP A 105 21.81 -1.90 6.81
N ILE A 106 20.92 -2.74 7.33
CA ILE A 106 20.26 -3.82 6.58
C ILE A 106 18.79 -3.72 6.93
N CYS A 107 17.99 -3.21 6.00
CA CYS A 107 16.56 -3.04 6.21
C CYS A 107 15.77 -3.84 5.19
N ARG A 108 14.90 -4.72 5.66
CA ARG A 108 13.72 -5.11 4.89
C ARG A 108 12.85 -3.87 4.75
N HIS A 109 12.64 -3.48 3.51
CA HIS A 109 11.77 -2.39 3.13
C HIS A 109 10.50 -3.01 2.58
N SER A 110 9.35 -2.56 3.08
CA SER A 110 8.05 -2.95 2.55
C SER A 110 7.19 -1.71 2.40
N ILE A 111 6.45 -1.63 1.29
CA ILE A 111 5.50 -0.55 1.04
C ILE A 111 4.09 -1.10 1.22
N LEU A 112 3.30 -0.40 2.03
CA LEU A 112 1.89 -0.70 2.22
C LEU A 112 1.04 0.28 1.41
N ILE A 113 0.14 -0.25 0.59
CA ILE A 113 -0.86 0.54 -0.12
C ILE A 113 -2.26 0.10 0.32
N ASN A 114 -3.11 1.04 0.73
CA ASN A 114 -4.50 0.76 1.04
C ASN A 114 -5.37 0.91 -0.23
N GLY A 115 -5.87 -0.20 -0.76
CA GLY A 115 -6.66 -0.30 -2.00
C GLY A 115 -8.15 -0.05 -1.83
N LEU A 116 -8.54 0.88 -0.97
CA LEU A 116 -9.94 1.17 -0.63
C LEU A 116 -10.80 1.49 -1.88
N VAL A 117 -11.89 0.75 -2.08
CA VAL A 117 -12.99 1.13 -2.98
C VAL A 117 -14.29 0.99 -2.21
N HIS A 118 -14.91 2.10 -1.83
CA HIS A 118 -16.29 2.09 -1.32
C HIS A 118 -17.20 2.16 -2.54
N THR A 119 -17.90 1.07 -2.85
CA THR A 119 -19.14 1.18 -3.61
C THR A 119 -20.20 1.73 -2.66
N GLU A 120 -20.62 2.98 -2.85
CA GLU A 120 -21.81 3.49 -2.17
C GLU A 120 -23.00 2.57 -2.49
N SER A 121 -23.68 2.13 -1.44
CA SER A 121 -24.88 1.30 -1.47
C SER A 121 -26.13 2.05 -1.93
#